data_AF-A0A3C1LZE8-F1
#
_entry.id   AF-A0A3C1LZE8-F1
#
_cell.length_a   1.000
_cell.length_b   1.000
_cell.length_c   1.000
_cell.angle_alpha   90.00
_cell.angle_beta   90.00
_cell.angle_gamma   90.00
#
_symmetry.space_group_name_H-M   'P 1'
#
loop_
_entity.id
_entity.type
_entity.pdbx_description
1 polymer ?
#
loop_
_entity_poly.entity_id
_entity_poly.type
_entity_poly.pdbx_seq_one_letter_code
_entity_poly.pdbx_strand_id
1 'polypeptide(L)' 'MYVRAQLLLGLSMLLAISFVACVFELASGEPDWGPTATWATLVGSLTLTIVTFVRAVQMARDSLK' A
#
# COMPACT_ATOMS: atom_id res chain seq x y z
N MET A 1 11.68 17.65 -8.86
CA MET A 1 12.43 16.95 -7.79
C MET A 1 11.91 15.52 -7.68
N TYR A 2 12.59 14.57 -8.33
CA TYR A 2 12.12 13.18 -8.54
C TYR A 2 11.99 12.35 -7.24
N VAL A 3 12.70 12.76 -6.18
CA VAL A 3 12.79 12.04 -4.90
C VAL A 3 11.42 11.82 -4.26
N ARG A 4 10.50 12.79 -4.35
CA ARG A 4 9.16 12.68 -3.75
C ARG A 4 8.30 11.61 -4.43
N ALA A 5 8.38 11.51 -5.75
CA ALA A 5 7.66 10.49 -6.53
C ALA A 5 8.22 9.09 -6.23
N GLN A 6 9.55 8.96 -6.15
CA GLN A 6 10.22 7.70 -5.80
C GLN A 6 9.87 7.23 -4.38
N LEU A 7 9.80 8.15 -3.40
CA LEU A 7 9.38 7.83 -2.03
C LEU A 7 7.93 7.35 -1.97
N LEU A 8 7.01 8.00 -2.69
CA LEU A 8 5.61 7.55 -2.75
C LEU A 8 5.46 6.21 -3.46
N LEU A 9 6.26 5.96 -4.49
CA LEU A 9 6.30 4.66 -5.14
C LEU A 9 6.81 3.58 -4.18
N GLY A 10 7.90 3.84 -3.46
CA GLY A 10 8.43 2.93 -2.44
C GLY A 10 7.39 2.64 -1.33
N LEU A 11 6.69 3.67 -0.86
CA LEU A 11 5.60 3.52 0.10
C LEU A 11 4.46 2.65 -0.45
N SER A 12 4.08 2.84 -1.72
CA SER A 12 3.04 2.02 -2.36
C SER A 12 3.44 0.54 -2.43
N MET A 13 4.72 0.24 -2.62
CA MET A 13 5.23 -1.14 -2.63
C MET A 13 5.13 -1.79 -1.25
N LEU A 14 5.51 -1.07 -0.18
CA LEU A 14 5.40 -1.57 1.19
C LEU A 14 3.93 -1.84 1.58
N LEU A 15 3.03 -0.94 1.19
CA LEU A 15 1.59 -1.11 1.45
C LEU A 15 1.02 -2.30 0.66
N ALA A 16 1.45 -2.53 -0.58
CA ALA A 16 1.05 -3.69 -1.36
C ALA A 16 1.54 -5.02 -0.74
N ILE A 17 2.77 -5.05 -0.21
CA ILE A 17 3.30 -6.22 0.50
C ILE A 17 2.47 -6.50 1.77
N SER A 18 2.16 -5.46 2.54
CA SER A 18 1.32 -5.57 3.73
C SER A 18 -0.09 -6.09 3.39
N PHE A 19 -0.67 -5.64 2.27
CA PHE A 19 -1.97 -6.13 1.81
C PHE A 19 -1.95 -7.65 1.56
N VAL A 20 -0.95 -8.15 0.83
CA VAL A 20 -0.82 -9.59 0.54
C VAL A 20 -0.61 -10.38 1.84
N ALA A 21 0.21 -9.89 2.77
CA ALA A 21 0.41 -10.54 4.06
C ALA A 21 -0.91 -10.68 4.85
N CYS A 22 -1.73 -9.62 4.90
CA CYS A 22 -3.04 -9.68 5.56
C CYS A 22 -3.99 -10.70 4.91
N VAL A 23 -3.94 -10.87 3.58
CA VAL A 23 -4.74 -11.90 2.89
C VAL A 23 -4.33 -13.31 3.34
N PHE A 24 -3.02 -13.57 3.44
CA PHE A 24 -2.52 -14.86 3.91
C PHE A 24 -2.87 -15.11 5.39
N GLU A 25 -2.75 -14.09 6.24
CA GLU A 25 -3.17 -14.18 7.64
C GLU A 25 -4.67 -14.46 7.79
N LEU A 26 -5.52 -13.76 7.05
CA LEU A 26 -6.97 -13.99 7.12
C LEU A 26 -7.34 -15.38 6.58
N ALA A 27 -6.61 -15.87 5.58
CA ALA A 27 -6.80 -17.20 5.03
C ALA A 27 -6.33 -18.32 5.99
N SER A 28 -5.41 -18.05 6.92
CA SER A 28 -4.97 -19.05 7.92
C SER A 28 -6.04 -19.35 8.97
N GLY A 29 -7.03 -18.45 9.13
CA GLY A 29 -8.13 -18.59 10.10
C GLY A 29 -7.81 -18.09 11.51
N GLU A 30 -6.54 -17.79 11.80
CA GLU A 30 -6.08 -17.39 13.13
C GLU A 30 -5.02 -16.27 13.00
N PRO A 31 -5.44 -15.02 12.69
CA PRO A 31 -4.53 -13.89 12.54
C PRO A 31 -3.95 -13.43 13.89
N ASP A 32 -2.65 -13.11 13.92
CA ASP A 32 -1.89 -12.80 15.14
C ASP A 32 -2.40 -11.52 15.82
N TRP A 33 -2.82 -10.53 15.04
CA TRP A 33 -3.36 -9.26 15.54
C TRP A 33 -4.89 -9.29 15.71
N GLY A 34 -5.50 -10.45 15.50
CA GLY A 34 -6.93 -10.66 15.51
C GLY A 34 -7.61 -10.21 14.21
N PRO A 35 -8.79 -10.80 13.91
CA PRO A 35 -9.44 -10.64 12.61
C PRO A 35 -9.80 -9.18 12.31
N THR A 36 -10.24 -8.41 13.31
CA THR A 36 -10.63 -7.01 13.13
C THR A 36 -9.46 -6.12 12.72
N ALA A 37 -8.29 -6.27 13.35
CA ALA A 37 -7.12 -5.45 13.05
C ALA A 37 -6.53 -5.81 11.68
N THR A 38 -6.45 -7.10 11.35
CA THR A 38 -5.96 -7.56 10.03
C THR A 38 -6.90 -7.11 8.91
N TRP A 39 -8.23 -7.15 9.09
CA TRP A 39 -9.19 -6.60 8.13
C TRP A 39 -9.07 -5.09 7.94
N ALA A 40 -8.93 -4.32 9.04
CA ALA A 40 -8.73 -2.88 8.97
C ALA A 40 -7.43 -2.54 8.21
N THR A 41 -6.36 -3.28 8.47
CA THR A 41 -5.06 -3.12 7.80
C THR A 41 -5.16 -3.49 6.32
N LEU A 42 -5.90 -4.54 5.96
CA LEU A 42 -6.14 -4.94 4.58
C LEU A 42 -6.85 -3.83 3.79
N VAL A 43 -7.96 -3.29 4.31
CA VAL A 43 -8.70 -2.22 3.63
C VAL A 43 -7.90 -0.92 3.58
N GLY A 44 -7.19 -0.59 4.66
CA GLY A 44 -6.34 0.60 4.74
C GLY A 44 -5.16 0.53 3.77
N SER A 45 -4.44 -0.60 3.75
CA SER A 45 -3.28 -0.81 2.87
C SER A 45 -3.66 -0.77 1.40
N LEU A 46 -4.79 -1.38 1.00
CA LEU A 46 -5.30 -1.30 -0.38
C LEU A 46 -5.57 0.16 -0.78
N THR A 47 -6.33 0.88 0.05
CA THR A 47 -6.73 2.27 -0.24
C THR A 47 -5.51 3.19 -0.32
N LEU A 48 -4.59 3.08 0.65
CA LEU A 48 -3.38 3.88 0.70
C LEU A 48 -2.43 3.54 -0.47
N THR A 49 -2.34 2.26 -0.87
CA THR A 49 -1.55 1.84 -2.04
C THR A 49 -2.03 2.56 -3.30
N ILE A 50 -3.34 2.55 -3.56
CA ILE A 50 -3.92 3.20 -4.74
C ILE A 50 -3.62 4.70 -4.72
N VAL A 51 -3.85 5.38 -3.60
CA VAL A 51 -3.64 6.83 -3.48
C VAL A 51 -2.17 7.20 -3.66
N THR A 52 -1.25 6.48 -3.01
CA THR A 52 0.19 6.76 -3.09
C THR A 52 0.74 6.48 -4.47
N PHE A 53 0.33 5.37 -5.10
CA PHE A 53 0.72 5.02 -6.47
C PHE A 53 0.23 6.05 -7.49
N VAL A 54 -1.06 6.41 -7.47
CA VAL A 54 -1.62 7.39 -8.42
C VAL A 54 -0.92 8.73 -8.29
N ARG A 55 -0.67 9.20 -7.06
CA ARG A 55 0.08 10.45 -6.83
C ARG A 55 1.52 10.36 -7.30
N ALA A 56 2.20 9.23 -7.08
CA ALA A 56 3.56 9.01 -7.57
C ALA A 56 3.61 9.08 -9.11
N VAL A 57 2.65 8.45 -9.80
CA VAL A 57 2.54 8.48 -11.27
C VAL A 57 2.27 9.90 -11.77
N GLN A 58 1.35 10.63 -11.15
CA GLN A 58 1.06 12.03 -11.52
C GLN A 58 2.32 12.90 -11.40
N MET A 59 3.05 12.81 -10.29
CA MET A 59 4.30 13.56 -10.09
C MET A 59 5.39 13.17 -11.08
N ALA A 60 5.52 11.88 -11.40
CA ALA A 60 6.47 11.43 -12.43
C ALA A 60 6.11 11.99 -13.81
N ARG A 61 4.82 11.97 -14.18
CA ARG A 61 4.33 12.53 -15.45
C ARG A 61 4.55 14.04 -15.54
N ASP A 62 4.33 14.77 -14.46
CA ASP A 62 4.55 16.22 -14.43
C ASP A 62 6.04 16.57 -14.51
N SER A 63 6.94 15.69 -14.05
CA SER A 63 8.38 15.89 -14.19
C SER A 63 8.95 15.58 -15.57
N LEU A 64 8.16 14.96 -16.45
CA LEU A 64 8.51 14.65 -17.85
C LEU A 64 8.12 15.78 -18.82
N LYS A 65 7.31 16.74 -18.40
CA LYS A 65 6.94 17.94 -19.16
C LYS A 65 7.93 19.07 -18.89
#